data_AF-A0A852SP91-F1
#
_entry.id   AF-A0A852SP91-F1
#
_cell.length_a   1.000
_cell.length_b   1.000
_cell.length_c   1.000
_cell.angle_alpha   90.00
_cell.angle_beta   90.00
_cell.angle_gamma   90.00
#
_symmetry.space_group_name_H-M   'P 1'
#
loop_
_entity.id
_entity.type
_entity.pdbx_description
1 polymer ?
#
loop_
_entity_poly.entity_id
_entity_poly.type
_entity_poly.pdbx_seq_one_letter_code
_entity_poly.pdbx_strand_id
1 'polypeptide(L)'
;MLQAFSTVSHTNIRGHFQEVRRMAQSKTEKKNSNTKPSGEKAGEKKAKKALRRAEKSVQAAHKAVRDSSKKLRKQARALAKDTEKLAAKQAKAVRRLAAESAQSKAAQVKAAQSKAAQVEEARTAQQPEARTAQQPEEKTAQQPSPLTPPLPKPSPAAPTLIQLRERARAKKIARYSRMNKTQLTAALENEKP
;
A
#
# COMPACT_ATOMS: atom_id res chain seq x y z
N MET A 1 1.41 90.66 -19.99
CA MET A 1 2.64 90.54 -19.18
C MET A 1 2.76 89.07 -18.79
N LEU A 2 3.68 88.27 -19.36
CA LEU A 2 5.09 88.06 -18.92
C LEU A 2 5.11 87.69 -17.41
N GLN A 3 5.64 86.59 -16.85
CA GLN A 3 6.62 85.51 -17.16
C GLN A 3 6.21 84.31 -16.23
N ALA A 4 6.76 83.09 -16.17
CA ALA A 4 8.11 82.59 -16.42
C ALA A 4 8.10 81.05 -16.60
N PHE A 5 8.90 80.57 -17.55
CA PHE A 5 9.42 79.20 -17.57
C PHE A 5 10.58 79.10 -16.57
N SER A 6 10.59 78.07 -15.72
CA SER A 6 11.76 77.73 -14.89
C SER A 6 12.35 76.40 -15.33
N THR A 7 13.67 76.45 -15.48
CA THR A 7 14.56 75.51 -16.15
C THR A 7 14.92 74.28 -15.33
N VAL A 8 15.17 73.22 -16.08
CA VAL A 8 15.87 71.96 -15.77
C VAL A 8 17.11 72.17 -14.90
N SER A 9 17.24 71.37 -13.83
CA SER A 9 18.52 71.10 -13.15
C SER A 9 18.85 69.61 -13.23
N HIS A 10 19.77 69.27 -14.12
CA HIS A 10 20.39 67.95 -14.22
C HIS A 10 21.36 67.75 -13.05
N THR A 11 20.95 67.00 -12.02
CA THR A 11 21.87 66.56 -10.96
C THR A 11 22.55 65.24 -11.33
N ASN A 12 23.78 65.39 -11.81
CA ASN A 12 24.94 64.48 -11.76
C ASN A 12 24.76 63.12 -11.04
N ILE A 13 24.22 62.11 -11.75
CA ILE A 13 23.99 60.73 -11.25
C ILE A 13 25.30 59.92 -11.11
N ARG A 14 26.40 60.36 -11.73
CA ARG A 14 27.61 59.54 -11.88
C ARG A 14 28.46 59.43 -10.61
N GLY A 15 28.39 60.41 -9.71
CA GLY A 15 29.10 60.38 -8.43
C GLY A 15 28.52 59.39 -7.43
N HIS A 16 27.18 59.31 -7.36
CA HIS A 16 26.50 58.50 -6.34
C HIS A 16 26.72 56.99 -6.54
N PHE A 17 26.88 56.54 -7.79
CA PHE A 17 27.08 55.11 -8.07
C PHE A 17 28.46 54.58 -7.67
N GLN A 18 29.50 55.41 -7.62
CA GLN A 18 30.83 54.97 -7.18
C GLN A 18 30.92 54.81 -5.66
N GLU A 19 30.19 55.63 -4.91
CA GLU A 19 30.19 55.60 -3.44
C GLU A 19 29.40 54.39 -2.89
N VAL A 20 28.26 54.06 -3.53
CA VAL A 20 27.49 52.84 -3.19
C VAL A 20 28.30 51.57 -3.48
N ARG A 21 29.14 51.56 -4.53
CA ARG A 21 30.00 50.41 -4.84
C ARG A 21 31.13 50.23 -3.81
N ARG A 22 31.71 51.32 -3.30
CA ARG A 22 32.70 51.29 -2.21
C ARG A 22 32.10 50.80 -0.89
N MET A 23 30.86 51.19 -0.58
CA MET A 23 30.14 50.67 0.61
C MET A 23 29.74 49.20 0.50
N ALA A 24 29.60 48.65 -0.70
CA ALA A 24 29.25 47.23 -0.89
C ALA A 24 30.45 46.29 -0.69
N GLN A 25 31.68 46.75 -0.97
CA GLN A 25 32.89 45.91 -0.87
C GLN A 25 33.56 45.95 0.52
N SER A 26 33.30 46.96 1.35
CA SER A 26 33.87 47.04 2.71
C SER A 26 33.15 46.19 3.77
N LYS A 27 32.24 45.28 3.36
CA LYS A 27 31.45 44.43 4.27
C LYS A 27 31.89 42.96 4.31
N THR A 28 32.96 42.56 3.62
CA THR A 28 33.40 41.15 3.56
C THR A 28 34.81 40.87 4.06
N GLU A 29 35.46 41.79 4.77
CA GLU A 29 36.76 41.53 5.41
C GLU A 29 36.74 41.90 6.89
N LYS A 30 35.87 41.23 7.66
CA LYS A 30 36.05 41.15 9.11
C LYS A 30 36.58 39.76 9.46
N LYS A 31 37.89 39.65 9.22
CA LYS A 31 38.89 38.91 9.99
C LYS A 31 38.29 37.96 11.03
N ASN A 32 38.39 36.66 10.72
CA ASN A 32 38.19 35.53 11.61
C ASN A 32 39.25 35.56 12.74
N SER A 33 39.14 36.49 13.69
CA SER A 33 39.97 36.49 14.89
C SER A 33 39.30 35.63 15.94
N ASN A 34 39.74 34.39 15.99
CA ASN A 34 39.53 33.43 17.06
C ASN A 34 40.07 34.01 18.39
N THR A 35 39.21 34.67 19.16
CA THR A 35 39.48 35.06 20.55
C THR A 35 38.53 34.31 21.48
N LYS A 36 38.98 33.18 22.02
CA LYS A 36 38.65 32.75 23.39
C LYS A 36 39.47 33.65 24.33
N PRO A 37 38.89 34.18 25.44
CA PRO A 37 38.35 33.36 26.52
C PRO A 37 37.14 33.98 27.27
N SER A 38 35.94 33.43 27.03
CA SER A 38 34.84 33.29 28.02
C SER A 38 33.87 32.15 27.62
N GLY A 39 34.34 31.28 26.72
CA GLY A 39 33.52 30.39 25.89
C GLY A 39 32.96 29.15 26.57
N GLU A 40 33.35 28.86 27.81
CA GLU A 40 32.94 27.65 28.53
C GLU A 40 31.45 27.72 28.91
N LYS A 41 31.01 28.81 29.56
CA LYS A 41 29.60 29.04 29.92
C LYS A 41 28.69 29.25 28.70
N ALA A 42 29.22 29.83 27.62
CA ALA A 42 28.48 29.98 26.36
C ALA A 42 28.32 28.64 25.62
N GLY A 43 29.36 27.79 25.67
CA GLY A 43 29.32 26.42 25.16
C GLY A 43 28.33 25.55 25.92
N GLU A 44 28.34 25.64 27.25
CA GLU A 44 27.43 24.90 28.13
C GLU A 44 25.95 25.25 27.87
N LYS A 45 25.62 26.54 27.73
CA LYS A 45 24.24 26.96 27.38
C LYS A 45 23.80 26.43 26.02
N LYS A 46 24.69 26.41 25.03
CA LYS A 46 24.41 25.84 23.70
C LYS A 46 24.22 24.33 23.79
N ALA A 47 25.06 23.62 24.55
CA ALA A 47 24.93 22.19 24.79
C ALA A 47 23.60 21.85 25.46
N LYS A 48 23.24 22.56 26.53
CA LYS A 48 21.94 22.38 27.23
C LYS A 48 20.75 22.63 26.31
N LYS A 49 20.82 23.64 25.43
CA LYS A 49 19.77 23.90 24.42
C LYS A 49 19.69 22.76 23.39
N ALA A 50 20.83 22.25 22.95
CA ALA A 50 20.90 21.12 22.02
C ALA A 50 20.28 19.86 22.64
N LEU A 51 20.62 19.53 23.89
CA LEU A 51 20.04 18.42 24.64
C LEU A 51 18.52 18.56 24.77
N ARG A 52 18.02 19.71 25.21
CA ARG A 52 16.57 19.97 25.30
C ARG A 52 15.87 19.83 23.95
N ARG A 53 16.51 20.22 22.85
CA ARG A 53 15.95 20.07 21.50
C ARG A 53 15.92 18.59 21.10
N ALA A 54 16.98 17.84 21.39
CA ALA A 54 17.03 16.40 21.14
C ALA A 54 15.94 15.65 21.92
N GLU A 55 15.79 15.92 23.21
CA GLU A 55 14.75 15.34 24.07
C GLU A 55 13.35 15.61 23.52
N LYS A 56 13.06 16.85 23.11
CA LYS A 56 11.76 17.21 22.50
C LYS A 56 11.52 16.44 21.20
N SER A 57 12.53 16.30 20.35
CA SER A 57 12.43 15.52 19.12
C SER A 57 12.14 14.05 19.41
N VAL A 58 12.82 13.45 20.40
CA VAL A 58 12.59 12.06 20.82
C VAL A 58 11.17 11.88 21.36
N GLN A 59 10.71 12.78 22.23
CA GLN A 59 9.34 12.73 22.75
C GLN A 59 8.29 12.86 21.64
N ALA A 60 8.51 13.75 20.67
CA ALA A 60 7.63 13.91 19.53
C ALA A 60 7.58 12.63 18.67
N ALA A 61 8.73 12.00 18.42
CA ALA A 61 8.80 10.73 17.71
C ALA A 61 8.05 9.62 18.46
N HIS A 62 8.23 9.49 19.77
CA HIS A 62 7.49 8.52 20.58
C HIS A 62 5.99 8.76 20.55
N LYS A 63 5.53 10.01 20.61
CA LYS A 63 4.10 10.34 20.49
C LYS A 63 3.56 9.92 19.12
N ALA A 64 4.26 10.25 18.03
CA ALA A 64 3.87 9.85 16.69
C ALA A 64 3.79 8.32 16.53
N VAL A 65 4.75 7.56 17.09
CA VAL A 65 4.72 6.09 17.11
C VAL A 65 3.52 5.57 17.90
N ARG A 66 3.23 6.14 19.07
CA ARG A 66 2.06 5.76 19.88
C ARG A 66 0.75 6.01 19.13
N ASP A 67 0.62 7.15 18.48
CA ASP A 67 -0.59 7.52 17.74
C ASP A 67 -0.78 6.62 16.50
N SER A 68 0.30 6.35 15.77
CA SER A 68 0.31 5.39 14.66
C SER A 68 -0.09 3.99 15.14
N SER A 69 0.55 3.49 16.20
CA SER A 69 0.22 2.19 16.81
C SER A 69 -1.23 2.12 17.28
N LYS A 70 -1.78 3.20 17.84
CA LYS A 70 -3.19 3.29 18.23
C LYS A 70 -4.11 3.18 17.01
N LYS A 71 -3.78 3.84 15.90
CA LYS A 71 -4.54 3.75 14.64
C LYS A 71 -4.50 2.34 14.06
N LEU A 72 -3.33 1.70 14.02
CA LEU A 72 -3.19 0.31 13.56
C LEU A 72 -4.00 -0.66 14.41
N ARG A 73 -3.98 -0.51 15.74
CA ARG A 73 -4.81 -1.33 16.64
C ARG A 73 -6.30 -1.15 16.39
N LYS A 74 -6.76 0.06 16.09
CA LYS A 74 -8.17 0.30 15.71
C LYS A 74 -8.52 -0.41 14.40
N GLN A 75 -7.67 -0.32 13.38
CA GLN A 75 -7.87 -0.99 12.11
C GLN A 75 -7.88 -2.51 12.26
N ALA A 76 -6.93 -3.07 13.01
CA ALA A 76 -6.88 -4.50 13.30
C ALA A 76 -8.15 -4.99 14.00
N ARG A 77 -8.68 -4.24 14.98
CA ARG A 77 -9.95 -4.57 15.63
C ARG A 77 -11.16 -4.49 14.69
N ALA A 78 -11.20 -3.52 13.78
CA ALA A 78 -12.27 -3.42 12.79
C ALA A 78 -12.24 -4.61 11.83
N LEU A 79 -11.07 -4.92 11.26
CA LEU A 79 -10.88 -6.08 10.40
C LEU A 79 -11.24 -7.38 11.10
N ALA A 80 -10.84 -7.57 12.37
CA ALA A 80 -11.20 -8.74 13.15
C ALA A 80 -12.72 -8.92 13.26
N LYS A 81 -13.46 -7.83 13.55
CA LYS A 81 -14.93 -7.85 13.60
C LYS A 81 -15.55 -8.22 12.26
N ASP A 82 -15.00 -7.69 11.17
CA ASP A 82 -15.52 -7.98 9.82
C ASP A 82 -15.25 -9.44 9.43
N THR A 83 -14.07 -9.97 9.77
CA THR A 83 -13.74 -11.38 9.55
C THR A 83 -14.61 -12.30 10.40
N GLU A 84 -14.90 -11.95 11.65
CA GLU A 84 -15.79 -12.73 12.52
C GLU A 84 -17.21 -12.78 11.95
N LYS A 85 -17.73 -11.65 11.46
CA LYS A 85 -19.05 -11.60 10.80
C LYS A 85 -19.08 -12.44 9.52
N LEU A 86 -18.05 -12.36 8.68
CA LEU A 86 -17.97 -13.15 7.46
C LEU A 86 -17.86 -14.64 7.77
N ALA A 87 -17.02 -15.02 8.74
CA ALA A 87 -16.89 -16.39 9.20
C ALA A 87 -18.22 -16.92 9.76
N ALA A 88 -18.94 -16.14 10.56
CA ALA A 88 -20.26 -16.51 11.07
C ALA A 88 -21.29 -16.71 9.94
N LYS A 89 -21.29 -15.84 8.91
CA LYS A 89 -22.14 -16.00 7.72
C LYS A 89 -21.79 -17.28 6.95
N GLN A 90 -20.51 -17.55 6.75
CA GLN A 90 -20.04 -18.76 6.08
C GLN A 90 -20.42 -20.01 6.87
N ALA A 91 -20.19 -20.03 8.18
CA ALA A 91 -20.61 -21.13 9.05
C ALA A 91 -22.13 -21.37 8.98
N LYS A 92 -22.94 -20.32 8.95
CA LYS A 92 -24.40 -20.44 8.79
C LYS A 92 -24.79 -20.99 7.41
N ALA A 93 -24.13 -20.54 6.34
CA ALA A 93 -24.37 -21.04 4.99
C ALA A 93 -24.00 -22.52 4.87
N VAL A 94 -22.83 -22.92 5.37
CA VAL A 94 -22.39 -24.32 5.40
C VAL A 94 -23.37 -25.19 6.20
N ARG A 95 -23.83 -24.73 7.36
CA ARG A 95 -24.86 -25.46 8.14
C ARG A 95 -26.17 -25.65 7.37
N ARG A 96 -26.62 -24.64 6.63
CA ARG A 96 -27.84 -24.74 5.80
C ARG A 96 -27.66 -25.73 4.66
N LEU A 97 -26.56 -25.64 3.92
CA LEU A 97 -26.25 -26.58 2.84
C LEU A 97 -26.10 -28.03 3.36
N ALA A 98 -25.48 -28.21 4.53
CA ALA A 98 -25.40 -29.52 5.17
C ALA A 98 -26.79 -30.06 5.57
N ALA A 99 -27.67 -29.21 6.10
CA ALA A 99 -29.04 -29.61 6.45
C ALA A 99 -29.88 -29.95 5.21
N GLU A 100 -29.83 -29.14 4.16
CA GLU A 100 -30.57 -29.38 2.90
C GLU A 100 -30.07 -30.64 2.18
N SER A 101 -28.76 -30.87 2.16
CA SER A 101 -28.19 -32.09 1.59
C SER A 101 -28.54 -33.33 2.42
N ALA A 102 -28.57 -33.24 3.76
CA ALA A 102 -29.04 -34.33 4.61
C ALA A 102 -30.53 -34.64 4.40
N GLN A 103 -31.38 -33.61 4.27
CA GLN A 103 -32.81 -33.78 3.96
C GLN A 103 -33.02 -34.41 2.58
N SER A 104 -32.27 -33.96 1.57
CA SER A 104 -32.33 -34.52 0.21
C SER A 104 -31.90 -35.99 0.18
N LYS A 105 -30.83 -36.34 0.89
CA LYS A 105 -30.39 -37.75 1.04
C LYS A 105 -31.43 -38.59 1.78
N ALA A 106 -31.99 -38.09 2.88
CA ALA A 106 -33.04 -38.80 3.61
C ALA A 106 -34.30 -39.01 2.76
N ALA A 107 -34.69 -38.03 1.95
CA ALA A 107 -35.80 -38.16 1.01
C ALA A 107 -35.52 -39.19 -0.09
N GLN A 108 -34.29 -39.23 -0.63
CA GLN A 108 -33.88 -40.25 -1.60
C GLN A 108 -33.89 -41.66 -1.00
N VAL A 109 -33.41 -41.84 0.24
CA VAL A 109 -33.45 -43.13 0.94
C VAL A 109 -34.89 -43.57 1.18
N LYS A 110 -35.79 -42.67 1.63
CA LYS A 110 -37.21 -42.98 1.81
C LYS A 110 -37.90 -43.33 0.49
N ALA A 111 -37.63 -42.59 -0.59
CA ALA A 111 -38.18 -42.87 -1.91
C ALA A 111 -37.67 -44.21 -2.50
N ALA A 112 -36.41 -44.55 -2.25
CA ALA A 112 -35.83 -45.84 -2.63
C ALA A 112 -36.46 -47.00 -1.82
N GLN A 113 -36.72 -46.81 -0.52
CA GLN A 113 -37.41 -47.81 0.30
C GLN A 113 -38.87 -48.02 -0.14
N SER A 114 -39.60 -46.96 -0.51
CA SER A 114 -40.96 -47.10 -1.05
C SER A 114 -40.99 -47.75 -2.44
N LYS A 115 -39.92 -47.64 -3.23
CA LYS A 115 -39.78 -48.36 -4.51
C LYS A 115 -39.35 -49.81 -4.31
N ALA A 116 -38.49 -50.11 -3.33
CA ALA A 116 -38.09 -51.47 -2.99
C ALA A 116 -39.27 -52.30 -2.44
N ALA A 117 -40.19 -51.68 -1.68
CA ALA A 117 -41.42 -52.31 -1.22
C ALA A 117 -42.42 -52.67 -2.35
N GLN A 118 -42.21 -52.20 -3.58
CA GLN A 118 -42.99 -52.59 -4.76
C GLN A 118 -42.29 -53.65 -5.64
N VAL A 119 -41.08 -54.09 -5.28
CA VAL A 119 -40.30 -55.09 -6.05
C VAL A 119 -40.07 -56.40 -5.26
N GLU A 120 -40.46 -56.45 -3.98
CA GLU A 120 -40.43 -57.65 -3.12
C GLU A 120 -41.56 -58.67 -3.41
N GLU A 121 -42.22 -58.61 -4.57
CA GLU A 121 -43.06 -59.71 -5.10
C GLU A 121 -42.55 -60.22 -6.46
N ALA A 122 -41.26 -60.02 -6.76
CA ALA A 122 -40.59 -60.74 -7.84
C ALA A 122 -39.06 -60.67 -7.67
N ARG A 123 -38.48 -61.62 -6.92
CA ARG A 123 -37.36 -62.47 -7.38
C ARG A 123 -36.65 -63.16 -6.23
N THR A 124 -37.00 -64.42 -6.08
CA THR A 124 -36.15 -65.49 -5.56
C THR A 124 -34.87 -65.62 -6.41
N ALA A 125 -33.76 -65.86 -5.71
CA ALA A 125 -32.49 -66.42 -6.18
C ALA A 125 -31.62 -65.60 -7.17
N GLN A 126 -30.45 -65.15 -6.70
CA GLN A 126 -29.14 -65.73 -7.06
C GLN A 126 -27.98 -64.89 -6.48
N GLN A 127 -27.15 -65.55 -5.66
CA GLN A 127 -25.75 -65.20 -5.42
C GLN A 127 -24.93 -65.40 -6.72
N PRO A 128 -23.75 -64.79 -6.86
CA PRO A 128 -22.54 -65.54 -6.52
C PRO A 128 -21.41 -64.72 -5.86
N GLU A 129 -20.61 -65.46 -5.08
CA GLU A 129 -19.24 -65.13 -4.68
C GLU A 129 -18.28 -65.07 -5.89
N ALA A 130 -17.22 -64.26 -5.82
CA ALA A 130 -15.82 -64.70 -6.00
C ALA A 130 -14.83 -63.52 -6.14
N ARG A 131 -13.80 -63.59 -5.29
CA ARG A 131 -12.38 -63.18 -5.39
C ARG A 131 -11.90 -62.57 -6.73
N THR A 132 -11.00 -61.57 -6.64
CA THR A 132 -9.56 -61.70 -6.98
C THR A 132 -8.82 -60.37 -6.77
N ALA A 133 -7.65 -60.47 -6.14
CA ALA A 133 -6.70 -59.42 -5.86
C ALA A 133 -6.03 -58.86 -7.13
N GLN A 134 -5.62 -57.60 -7.09
CA GLN A 134 -4.47 -57.09 -7.86
C GLN A 134 -3.96 -55.78 -7.24
N GLN A 135 -2.87 -55.90 -6.48
CA GLN A 135 -1.80 -54.90 -6.52
C GLN A 135 -1.09 -55.03 -7.88
N PRO A 136 -0.44 -53.95 -8.36
CA PRO A 136 1.02 -53.96 -8.22
C PRO A 136 1.65 -52.63 -7.79
N GLU A 137 2.83 -52.85 -7.23
CA GLU A 137 3.87 -51.98 -6.70
C GLU A 137 4.46 -50.93 -7.67
N GLU A 138 5.07 -49.93 -7.02
CA GLU A 138 6.28 -49.17 -7.37
C GLU A 138 6.35 -48.26 -8.61
N LYS A 139 6.61 -46.96 -8.35
CA LYS A 139 7.94 -46.37 -8.63
C LYS A 139 8.13 -44.95 -8.04
N THR A 140 9.16 -44.85 -7.20
CA THR A 140 10.20 -43.80 -7.17
C THR A 140 9.86 -42.38 -6.70
N ALA A 141 10.26 -42.12 -5.45
CA ALA A 141 10.95 -40.95 -4.91
C ALA A 141 10.79 -39.57 -5.57
N GLN A 142 10.34 -38.56 -4.79
CA GLN A 142 10.97 -37.23 -4.67
C GLN A 142 10.32 -36.35 -3.58
N GLN A 143 11.13 -36.03 -2.55
CA GLN A 143 11.20 -34.82 -1.72
C GLN A 143 9.93 -34.17 -1.10
N PRO A 144 9.91 -33.92 0.23
CA PRO A 144 9.02 -32.92 0.83
C PRO A 144 9.65 -31.52 0.71
N SER A 145 8.98 -30.60 0.01
CA SER A 145 9.29 -29.16 0.02
C SER A 145 8.00 -28.36 -0.29
N PRO A 146 7.94 -27.06 0.05
CA PRO A 146 7.41 -26.47 1.28
C PRO A 146 5.99 -25.88 1.12
N LEU A 147 5.34 -25.59 2.24
CA LEU A 147 3.99 -25.01 2.41
C LEU A 147 3.81 -23.58 1.87
N THR A 148 4.02 -23.34 0.58
CA THR A 148 3.63 -22.06 -0.05
C THR A 148 2.94 -22.33 -1.39
N PRO A 149 1.65 -21.97 -1.56
CA PRO A 149 1.03 -22.04 -2.87
C PRO A 149 1.80 -21.12 -3.84
N PRO A 150 2.10 -21.57 -5.07
CA PRO A 150 2.75 -20.72 -6.06
C PRO A 150 1.87 -19.51 -6.36
N LEU A 151 2.47 -18.32 -6.28
CA LEU A 151 1.84 -17.06 -6.62
C LEU A 151 1.27 -17.17 -8.07
N PRO A 152 0.00 -16.82 -8.32
CA PRO A 152 -0.56 -16.88 -9.66
C PRO A 152 0.28 -15.98 -10.58
N LYS A 153 0.93 -16.58 -11.57
CA LYS A 153 1.62 -15.85 -12.65
C LYS A 153 0.57 -14.94 -13.31
N PRO A 154 0.84 -13.64 -13.50
CA PRO A 154 -0.14 -12.75 -14.11
C PRO A 154 -0.46 -13.26 -15.52
N SER A 155 -1.67 -13.80 -15.67
CA SER A 155 -2.25 -14.18 -16.96
C SER A 155 -2.28 -12.96 -17.89
N PRO A 156 -1.90 -13.10 -19.18
CA PRO A 156 -1.67 -11.98 -20.10
C PRO A 156 -2.95 -11.28 -20.60
N ALA A 157 -4.07 -11.36 -19.88
CA ALA A 157 -5.38 -10.96 -20.41
C ALA A 157 -5.76 -9.47 -20.22
N ALA A 158 -5.04 -8.69 -19.40
CA ALA A 158 -5.23 -7.24 -19.35
C ALA A 158 -4.01 -6.57 -18.71
N PRO A 159 -3.56 -5.41 -19.23
CA PRO A 159 -2.45 -4.68 -18.60
C PRO A 159 -2.83 -4.29 -17.17
N THR A 160 -1.94 -4.63 -16.24
CA THR A 160 -2.09 -4.26 -14.83
C THR A 160 -1.87 -2.75 -14.66
N LEU A 161 -2.37 -2.17 -13.57
CA LEU A 161 -2.19 -0.74 -13.30
C LEU A 161 -0.70 -0.34 -13.21
N ILE A 162 0.14 -1.25 -12.72
CA ILE A 162 1.59 -1.06 -12.62
C ILE A 162 2.19 -0.93 -14.02
N GLN A 163 1.87 -1.86 -14.92
CA GLN A 163 2.34 -1.84 -16.31
C GLN A 163 1.87 -0.57 -17.05
N LEU A 164 0.65 -0.09 -16.80
CA LEU A 164 0.15 1.15 -17.40
C LEU A 164 0.93 2.38 -16.90
N ARG A 165 1.30 2.43 -15.62
CA ARG A 165 2.12 3.52 -15.07
C ARG A 165 3.55 3.49 -15.60
N GLU A 166 4.14 2.32 -15.75
CA GLU A 166 5.47 2.17 -16.34
C GLU A 166 5.50 2.66 -17.79
N ARG A 167 4.49 2.27 -18.59
CA ARG A 167 4.32 2.77 -19.97
C ARG A 167 4.11 4.29 -20.00
N ALA A 168 3.28 4.83 -19.12
CA ALA A 168 3.04 6.28 -19.03
C ALA A 168 4.29 7.06 -18.59
N ARG A 169 5.13 6.48 -17.73
CA ARG A 169 6.44 7.03 -17.35
C ARG A 169 7.40 7.04 -18.53
N ALA A 170 7.47 5.95 -19.31
CA ALA A 170 8.32 5.87 -20.50
C ALA A 170 7.93 6.94 -21.54
N LYS A 171 6.63 7.21 -21.67
CA LYS A 171 6.03 8.25 -22.52
C LYS A 171 6.01 9.65 -21.89
N LYS A 172 6.61 9.84 -20.72
CA LYS A 172 6.71 11.13 -20.00
C LYS A 172 5.34 11.83 -19.79
N ILE A 173 4.25 11.07 -19.64
CA ILE A 173 2.91 11.62 -19.39
C ILE A 173 2.89 12.32 -18.02
N ALA A 174 2.58 13.62 -17.98
CA ALA A 174 2.54 14.35 -16.72
C ALA A 174 1.48 13.77 -15.76
N ARG A 175 1.79 13.77 -14.46
CA ARG A 175 0.88 13.32 -13.39
C ARG A 175 0.43 11.85 -13.46
N TYR A 176 1.07 10.99 -14.26
CA TYR A 176 0.74 9.56 -14.43
C TYR A 176 0.57 8.78 -13.11
N SER A 177 1.34 9.11 -12.07
CA SER A 177 1.27 8.44 -10.76
C SER A 177 -0.09 8.62 -10.06
N ARG A 178 -0.75 9.76 -10.29
CA ARG A 178 -2.06 10.08 -9.68
C ARG A 178 -3.25 9.57 -10.48
N MET A 179 -3.02 9.08 -11.70
CA MET A 179 -4.09 8.64 -12.59
C MET A 179 -4.61 7.24 -12.20
N ASN A 180 -5.92 7.05 -12.38
CA ASN A 180 -6.55 5.73 -12.26
C ASN A 180 -6.34 4.89 -13.54
N LYS A 181 -6.78 3.63 -13.53
CA LYS A 181 -6.57 2.69 -14.66
C LYS A 181 -7.13 3.24 -15.98
N THR A 182 -8.32 3.83 -15.95
CA THR A 182 -9.04 4.32 -17.14
C THR A 182 -8.42 5.60 -17.71
N GLN A 183 -7.98 6.51 -16.84
CA GLN A 183 -7.25 7.71 -17.25
C GLN A 183 -5.90 7.36 -17.89
N LEU A 184 -5.20 6.35 -17.36
CA LEU A 184 -3.93 5.90 -17.94
C LEU A 184 -4.12 5.24 -19.31
N THR A 185 -5.15 4.42 -19.52
CA THR A 185 -5.42 3.85 -20.85
C THR A 185 -5.75 4.94 -21.86
N ALA A 186 -6.64 5.88 -21.52
CA ALA A 186 -7.01 6.98 -22.38
C ALA A 186 -5.80 7.91 -22.70
N ALA A 187 -4.97 8.23 -21.71
CA ALA A 187 -3.78 9.06 -21.93
C ALA A 187 -2.73 8.37 -22.80
N LEU A 188 -2.62 7.03 -22.73
CA LEU A 188 -1.70 6.25 -23.57
C LEU A 188 -2.19 6.10 -25.01
N GLU A 189 -3.51 6.11 -25.23
CA GLU A 189 -4.15 6.06 -26.55
C GLU A 189 -4.05 7.39 -27.30
N ASN A 190 -4.26 8.52 -26.61
CA ASN A 190 -4.16 9.87 -27.20
C ASN A 190 -2.75 10.31 -27.58
N GLU A 191 -1.72 9.57 -27.18
CA GLU A 191 -0.31 9.86 -27.48
C GLU A 191 0.24 8.95 -28.60
N LYS A 192 -0.63 8.22 -29.30
CA LYS A 192 -0.29 7.52 -30.54
C LYS A 192 -0.52 8.50 -31.71
N PRO A 193 0.51 8.85 -32.50
CA PRO A 193 0.37 9.73 -33.66
C PRO A 193 -0.46 9.09 -34.77
#